data_AF-A0A1F7RZ71-F1
#
_entry.id   AF-A0A1F7RZ71-F1
#
_cell.length_a   1.000
_cell.length_b   1.000
_cell.length_c   1.000
_cell.angle_alpha   90.00
_cell.angle_beta   90.00
_cell.angle_gamma   90.00
#
_symmetry.space_group_name_H-M   'P 1'
#
loop_
_entity.id
_entity.type
_entity.pdbx_description
1 polymer ?
#
loop_
_entity_poly.entity_id
_entity_poly.type
_entity_poly.pdbx_seq_one_letter_code
_entity_poly.pdbx_strand_id
1 'polypeptide(L)'
;MLGLPFDTEESMNKTLKLSKELNLDVAIFSLLIPFPGTDVWEMAKEGKIIKCLAKDWSEFKRYGDPIIELEHVSREVLKKYQKKAIKGFYLRPKYFWHILKKTRSKEDFIRNFKMAMSLLGFLK
;
A
#
# COMPACT_ATOMS: atom_id res chain seq x y z
N MET A 1 -5.21 -1.39 -3.63
CA MET A 1 -5.19 0.05 -3.30
C MET A 1 -5.78 0.21 -1.90
N LEU A 2 -5.41 1.26 -1.16
CA LEU A 2 -6.03 1.67 0.10
C LEU A 2 -6.25 3.20 0.06
N GLY A 3 -7.15 3.72 0.88
CA GLY A 3 -7.40 5.16 0.98
C GLY A 3 -8.20 5.70 -0.21
N LEU A 4 -9.09 4.87 -0.77
CA LEU A 4 -10.05 5.33 -1.76
C LEU A 4 -11.12 6.23 -1.10
N PRO A 5 -11.86 7.04 -1.88
CA PRO A 5 -13.05 7.71 -1.34
C PRO A 5 -13.95 6.71 -0.63
N PHE A 6 -14.48 7.11 0.53
CA PHE A 6 -15.33 6.30 1.39
C PHE A 6 -14.67 5.07 2.03
N ASP A 7 -13.35 4.86 1.87
CA ASP A 7 -12.66 3.81 2.63
C ASP A 7 -12.76 4.09 4.14
N THR A 8 -12.97 3.01 4.88
CA THR A 8 -12.94 3.01 6.34
C THR A 8 -11.80 2.12 6.83
N GLU A 9 -11.47 2.23 8.11
CA GLU A 9 -10.56 1.25 8.74
C GLU A 9 -11.04 -0.20 8.56
N GLU A 10 -12.35 -0.42 8.59
CA GLU A 10 -12.95 -1.74 8.38
C GLU A 10 -12.74 -2.23 6.94
N SER A 11 -13.02 -1.39 5.92
CA SER A 11 -12.83 -1.77 4.51
C SER A 11 -11.35 -2.04 4.20
N MET A 12 -10.45 -1.22 4.73
CA MET A 12 -9.01 -1.44 4.61
C MET A 12 -8.60 -2.76 5.28
N ASN A 13 -9.10 -3.06 6.49
CA ASN A 13 -8.82 -4.35 7.14
C ASN A 13 -9.33 -5.56 6.32
N LYS A 14 -10.49 -5.45 5.67
CA LYS A 14 -11.00 -6.48 4.75
C LYS A 14 -10.04 -6.70 3.58
N THR A 15 -9.52 -5.63 2.98
CA THR A 15 -8.51 -5.69 1.92
C THR A 15 -7.23 -6.38 2.39
N LEU A 16 -6.75 -6.03 3.59
CA LEU A 16 -5.59 -6.67 4.21
C LEU A 16 -5.83 -8.17 4.44
N LYS A 17 -7.01 -8.55 4.94
CA LYS A 17 -7.39 -9.95 5.14
C LYS A 17 -7.38 -10.72 3.81
N LEU A 18 -8.07 -10.20 2.80
CA LEU A 18 -8.13 -10.79 1.46
C LEU A 18 -6.74 -11.02 0.88
N SER A 19 -5.86 -10.02 0.94
CA SER A 19 -4.48 -10.15 0.42
C SER A 19 -3.70 -11.28 1.10
N LYS A 20 -4.00 -11.60 2.36
CA LYS A 20 -3.35 -12.69 3.10
C LYS A 20 -3.95 -14.07 2.79
N GLU A 21 -5.18 -14.12 2.29
CA GLU A 21 -5.85 -15.36 1.91
C GLU A 21 -5.47 -15.79 0.49
N LEU A 22 -5.26 -14.81 -0.39
CA LEU A 22 -4.74 -15.04 -1.72
C LEU A 22 -3.27 -15.49 -1.62
N ASN A 23 -2.93 -16.68 -2.14
CA ASN A 23 -1.56 -17.20 -2.21
C ASN A 23 -0.74 -16.47 -3.31
N LEU A 24 -0.64 -15.13 -3.20
CA LEU A 24 0.04 -14.28 -4.16
C LEU A 24 1.56 -14.38 -4.02
N ASP A 25 2.26 -14.27 -5.15
CA ASP A 25 3.73 -14.16 -5.20
C ASP A 25 4.20 -12.76 -4.79
N VAL A 26 3.46 -11.73 -5.20
CA VAL A 26 3.76 -10.33 -4.92
C VAL A 26 2.44 -9.60 -4.67
N ALA A 27 2.41 -8.76 -3.63
CA ALA A 27 1.30 -7.85 -3.38
C ALA A 27 1.84 -6.43 -3.23
N ILE A 28 1.26 -5.49 -3.97
CA ILE A 28 1.65 -4.08 -3.90
C ILE A 28 0.54 -3.27 -3.24
N PHE A 29 0.89 -2.59 -2.15
CA PHE A 29 -0.03 -1.76 -1.38
C PHE A 29 0.32 -0.29 -1.60
N SER A 30 -0.43 0.36 -2.49
CA SER A 30 -0.37 1.82 -2.70
C SER A 30 -1.55 2.51 -2.01
N LEU A 31 -1.29 3.74 -1.57
CA LEU A 31 -2.32 4.69 -1.23
C LEU A 31 -2.75 5.44 -2.50
N LEU A 32 -4.02 5.85 -2.53
CA LEU A 32 -4.55 6.62 -3.64
C LEU A 32 -3.80 7.94 -3.79
N ILE A 33 -3.55 8.31 -5.04
CA ILE A 33 -3.06 9.64 -5.45
C ILE A 33 -4.13 10.24 -6.35
N PRO A 34 -4.74 11.38 -5.99
CA PRO A 34 -5.74 12.03 -6.82
C PRO A 34 -5.02 12.79 -7.94
N PHE A 35 -5.02 12.26 -9.15
CA PHE A 35 -4.38 12.90 -10.30
C PHE A 35 -5.34 13.86 -11.02
N PRO A 36 -4.88 15.02 -11.51
CA PRO A 36 -5.70 15.95 -12.28
C PRO A 36 -6.48 15.29 -13.41
N GLY A 37 -7.71 15.73 -13.61
CA GLY A 37 -8.60 15.20 -14.64
C GLY A 37 -9.29 13.88 -14.28
N THR A 38 -9.16 13.41 -13.03
CA THR A 38 -9.92 12.26 -12.51
C THR A 38 -11.06 12.72 -11.62
N ASP A 39 -12.13 11.93 -11.51
CA ASP A 39 -13.26 12.26 -10.61
C ASP A 39 -12.80 12.43 -9.16
N VAL A 40 -11.80 11.64 -8.74
CA VAL A 40 -11.28 11.73 -7.38
C VAL A 40 -10.47 13.01 -7.14
N TRP A 41 -9.92 13.63 -8.20
CA TRP A 41 -9.33 14.95 -8.10
C TRP A 41 -10.38 16.03 -7.86
N GLU A 42 -11.53 15.94 -8.52
CA GLU A 42 -12.66 16.84 -8.26
C GLU A 42 -13.15 16.68 -6.82
N MET A 43 -13.33 15.44 -6.34
CA MET A 43 -13.66 15.16 -4.94
C MET A 43 -12.62 15.72 -3.97
N ALA A 44 -11.33 15.61 -4.31
CA ALA A 44 -10.23 16.13 -3.49
C ALA A 44 -10.20 17.66 -3.43
N LYS A 45 -10.60 18.34 -4.52
CA LYS A 45 -10.78 19.79 -4.56
C LYS A 45 -11.98 20.24 -3.74
N GLU A 46 -13.08 19.48 -3.75
CA GLU A 46 -14.24 19.75 -2.90
C GLU A 46 -13.91 19.60 -1.40
N GLY A 47 -13.01 18.66 -1.07
CA GLY A 47 -12.46 18.51 0.28
C GLY A 47 -13.41 17.93 1.32
N LYS A 48 -14.58 17.41 0.91
CA LYS A 48 -15.58 16.81 1.81
C LYS A 48 -15.26 15.36 2.16
N ILE A 49 -15.12 14.51 1.15
CA ILE A 49 -14.92 13.05 1.30
C ILE A 49 -13.43 12.70 1.38
N ILE A 50 -12.62 13.39 0.58
CA ILE A 50 -11.17 13.24 0.47
C ILE A 50 -10.57 14.63 0.29
N LYS A 51 -9.38 14.85 0.84
CA LYS A 51 -8.60 16.07 0.70
C LYS A 51 -7.24 15.73 0.11
N CYS A 52 -6.75 16.54 -0.82
CA CYS A 52 -5.35 16.51 -1.24
C CYS A 52 -4.54 17.45 -0.33
N LEU A 53 -3.47 16.92 0.29
CA LEU A 53 -2.59 17.63 1.21
C LEU A 53 -1.28 18.07 0.55
N ALA A 54 -1.03 17.66 -0.71
CA ALA A 54 0.20 17.99 -1.43
C ALA A 54 0.28 19.50 -1.73
N LYS A 55 1.46 20.09 -1.53
CA LYS A 55 1.73 21.48 -1.91
C LYS A 55 2.24 21.62 -3.34
N ASP A 56 2.95 20.60 -3.81
CA ASP A 56 3.50 20.56 -5.16
C ASP A 56 3.58 19.15 -5.73
N TRP A 57 3.85 19.06 -7.04
CA TRP A 57 3.90 17.80 -7.79
C TRP A 57 4.98 16.83 -7.31
N SER A 58 6.04 17.31 -6.64
CA SER A 58 7.09 16.45 -6.12
C SER A 58 6.59 15.56 -4.99
N GLU A 59 5.51 15.92 -4.30
CA GLU A 59 4.91 15.12 -3.24
C GLU A 59 4.07 13.92 -3.75
N PHE A 60 3.76 13.88 -5.06
CA PHE A 60 2.96 12.83 -5.68
C PHE A 60 3.76 11.52 -5.86
N LYS A 61 4.18 10.95 -4.74
CA LYS A 61 4.98 9.74 -4.65
C LYS A 61 4.12 8.57 -4.20
N ARG A 62 4.34 7.41 -4.84
CA ARG A 62 3.66 6.15 -4.48
C ARG A 62 3.96 5.69 -3.04
N TYR A 63 5.14 6.01 -2.55
CA TYR A 63 5.64 5.62 -1.25
C TYR A 63 6.21 6.84 -0.53
N GLY A 64 5.97 6.89 0.79
CA GLY A 64 6.36 8.00 1.63
C GLY A 64 5.17 8.44 2.47
N ASP A 65 5.08 9.75 2.64
CA ASP A 65 3.97 10.36 3.35
C ASP A 65 2.74 10.47 2.44
N PRO A 66 1.55 10.05 2.91
CA PRO A 66 0.35 10.16 2.09
C PRO A 66 -0.01 11.63 1.87
N ILE A 67 -0.35 11.96 0.64
CA ILE A 67 -0.84 13.29 0.26
C ILE A 67 -2.36 13.40 0.31
N ILE A 68 -3.01 12.48 1.02
CA ILE A 68 -4.46 12.46 1.15
C ILE A 68 -4.90 12.24 2.59
N GLU A 69 -6.09 12.73 2.88
CA GLU A 69 -6.86 12.46 4.09
C GLU A 69 -8.32 12.24 3.69
N LEU A 70 -8.98 11.27 4.32
CA LEU A 70 -10.41 11.01 4.12
C LEU A 70 -11.21 11.66 5.25
N GLU A 71 -12.51 11.88 5.03
CA GLU A 71 -13.43 12.48 6.01
C GLU A 71 -13.34 11.83 7.42
N HIS A 72 -13.19 10.51 7.45
CA HIS A 72 -13.16 9.73 8.70
C HIS A 72 -11.85 8.95 8.91
N VAL A 73 -10.84 9.17 8.07
CA VAL A 73 -9.56 8.45 8.15
C VAL A 73 -8.40 9.42 7.90
N SER A 74 -7.62 9.68 8.96
CA SER A 74 -6.49 10.60 8.87
C SER A 74 -5.36 10.06 7.99
N ARG A 75 -4.50 10.97 7.50
CA ARG A 75 -3.27 10.63 6.79
C ARG A 75 -2.39 9.63 7.56
N GLU A 76 -2.26 9.78 8.87
CA GLU A 76 -1.44 8.92 9.72
C GLU A 76 -2.02 7.50 9.78
N VAL A 77 -3.35 7.40 9.86
CA VAL A 77 -4.05 6.12 9.82
C VAL A 77 -3.82 5.45 8.46
N LEU A 78 -3.98 6.16 7.34
CA LEU A 78 -3.68 5.63 6.01
C LEU A 78 -2.24 5.09 5.89
N LYS A 79 -1.25 5.87 6.36
CA LYS A 79 0.16 5.45 6.40
C LYS A 79 0.36 4.20 7.25
N LYS A 80 -0.28 4.14 8.43
CA LYS A 80 -0.26 2.98 9.33
C LYS A 80 -0.85 1.75 8.64
N TYR A 81 -1.97 1.88 7.93
CA TYR A 81 -2.60 0.77 7.20
C TYR A 81 -1.75 0.27 6.04
N GLN A 82 -1.11 1.16 5.28
CA GLN A 82 -0.17 0.76 4.23
C GLN A 82 1.01 -0.04 4.82
N LYS A 83 1.63 0.46 5.91
CA LYS A 83 2.70 -0.28 6.61
C LYS A 83 2.20 -1.62 7.16
N LYS A 84 1.00 -1.66 7.75
CA LYS A 84 0.35 -2.87 8.28
C LYS A 84 0.10 -3.90 7.17
N ALA A 85 -0.29 -3.46 5.98
CA ALA A 85 -0.53 -4.33 4.83
C ALA A 85 0.76 -4.99 4.34
N ILE A 86 1.81 -4.19 4.13
CA ILE A 86 3.14 -4.67 3.70
C ILE A 86 3.67 -5.68 4.73
N LYS A 87 3.73 -5.30 6.01
CA LYS A 87 4.19 -6.17 7.11
C LYS A 87 3.37 -7.45 7.19
N GLY A 88 2.04 -7.31 7.23
CA GLY A 88 1.10 -8.41 7.39
C GLY A 88 1.08 -9.39 6.21
N PHE A 89 1.49 -8.96 5.01
CA PHE A 89 1.60 -9.84 3.85
C PHE A 89 2.97 -10.53 3.78
N TYR A 90 4.07 -9.77 3.89
CA TYR A 90 5.42 -10.28 3.61
C TYR A 90 6.07 -11.00 4.80
N LEU A 91 5.70 -10.67 6.04
CA LEU A 91 6.26 -11.33 7.24
C LEU A 91 5.55 -12.64 7.61
N ARG A 92 4.59 -13.11 6.79
CA ARG A 92 3.89 -14.38 7.05
C ARG A 92 4.85 -15.56 6.87
N PRO A 93 4.93 -16.50 7.83
CA PRO A 93 5.70 -17.73 7.63
C PRO A 93 5.29 -18.49 6.36
N LYS A 94 3.97 -18.55 6.08
CA LYS A 94 3.43 -19.18 4.86
C LYS A 94 3.98 -18.56 3.57
N TYR A 95 4.18 -17.24 3.53
CA TYR A 95 4.75 -16.56 2.37
C TYR A 95 6.22 -16.94 2.17
N PHE A 96 7.01 -17.00 3.25
CA PHE A 96 8.40 -17.43 3.18
C PHE A 96 8.53 -18.84 2.59
N TRP A 97 7.76 -19.81 3.10
CA TRP A 97 7.75 -21.17 2.58
C TRP A 97 7.28 -21.25 1.13
N HIS A 98 6.31 -20.42 0.74
CA HIS A 98 5.82 -20.33 -0.63
C HIS A 98 6.91 -19.87 -1.60
N ILE A 99 7.66 -18.83 -1.25
CA ILE A 99 8.78 -18.32 -2.07
C ILE A 99 9.93 -19.33 -2.13
N LEU A 100 10.27 -19.97 -1.01
CA LEU A 100 11.31 -21.01 -0.99
C LEU A 100 10.98 -22.17 -1.93
N LYS A 101 9.75 -22.71 -1.89
CA LYS A 101 9.32 -23.81 -2.79
C LYS A 101 9.35 -23.43 -4.28
N LYS A 102 9.19 -22.15 -4.59
CA LYS A 102 9.22 -21.63 -5.97
C LYS A 102 10.62 -21.27 -6.45
N THR A 103 11.59 -21.13 -5.56
CA THR A 103 12.97 -20.77 -5.91
C THR A 103 13.65 -22.00 -6.51
N ARG A 104 13.94 -21.99 -7.82
CA ARG A 104 14.53 -23.14 -8.54
C ARG A 104 15.91 -22.87 -9.11
N SER A 105 16.36 -21.61 -9.12
CA SER A 105 17.66 -21.23 -9.65
C SER A 105 18.37 -20.18 -8.80
N LYS A 106 19.66 -19.96 -9.11
CA LYS A 106 20.46 -18.91 -8.47
C LYS A 106 19.91 -17.52 -8.78
N GLU A 107 19.39 -17.31 -9.99
CA GLU A 107 18.77 -16.07 -10.44
C GLU A 107 17.48 -15.77 -9.65
N ASP A 108 16.64 -16.79 -9.42
CA ASP A 108 15.45 -16.66 -8.57
C ASP A 108 15.83 -16.26 -7.15
N PHE A 109 16.85 -16.89 -6.58
CA PHE A 109 17.35 -16.55 -5.25
C PHE A 109 17.83 -15.10 -5.17
N ILE A 110 18.63 -14.64 -6.13
CA ILE A 110 19.12 -13.26 -6.20
C ILE A 110 17.95 -12.28 -6.33
N ARG A 111 16.95 -12.58 -7.17
CA ARG A 111 15.74 -11.75 -7.34
C ARG A 111 14.95 -11.64 -6.04
N ASN A 112 14.68 -12.77 -5.40
CA ASN A 112 13.94 -12.83 -4.14
C ASN A 112 14.69 -12.11 -3.01
N PHE A 113 16.02 -12.24 -2.96
CA PHE A 113 16.87 -11.53 -2.01
C PHE A 113 16.83 -10.01 -2.21
N LYS A 114 16.98 -9.52 -3.46
CA LYS A 114 16.85 -8.09 -3.78
C LYS A 114 15.48 -7.54 -3.37
N MET A 115 14.41 -8.30 -3.63
CA MET A 115 13.06 -7.91 -3.21
C MET A 115 12.93 -7.85 -1.69
N ALA A 116 13.45 -8.84 -0.96
CA ALA A 116 13.46 -8.83 0.50
C ALA A 116 14.23 -7.63 1.08
N MET A 117 15.40 -7.29 0.50
CA MET A 117 16.18 -6.11 0.90
C MET A 117 15.44 -4.80 0.63
N SER A 118 14.73 -4.69 -0.50
CA SER A 118 13.87 -3.53 -0.78
C SER A 118 12.74 -3.41 0.23
N LEU A 119 12.08 -4.53 0.59
CA LEU A 119 11.02 -4.59 1.60
C LEU A 119 11.51 -4.15 2.99
N LEU A 120 12.72 -4.53 3.40
CA LEU A 120 13.34 -4.07 4.65
C LEU A 120 13.48 -2.54 4.71
N GLY A 121 13.70 -1.88 3.57
CA GLY A 121 13.71 -0.42 3.47
C GLY A 121 12.37 0.21 3.84
N PHE A 122 11.25 -0.44 3.50
CA PHE A 122 9.89 0.03 3.84
C PHE A 122 9.49 -0.27 5.29
N LEU A 123 10.25 -1.11 6.01
CA LEU A 123 9.99 -1.49 7.40
C LEU A 123 10.62 -0.54 8.42
N LYS A 124 11.59 0.27 7.98
CA LYS A 124 12.14 1.41 8.72
C LYS A 124 11.11 2.55 8.81
#